data_AF-A0A0R3QY99-F1
#
_entry.id   AF-A0A0R3QY99-F1
#
_cell.length_a   1.000
_cell.length_b   1.000
_cell.length_c   1.000
_cell.angle_alpha   90.00
_cell.angle_beta   90.00
_cell.angle_gamma   90.00
#
_symmetry.space_group_name_H-M   'P 1'
#
loop_
_entity.id
_entity.type
_entity.pdbx_description
1 polymer ?
#
loop_
_entity_poly.entity_id
_entity_poly.type
_entity_poly.pdbx_seq_one_letter_code
_entity_poly.pdbx_strand_id
1 'polypeptide(L)'
;MSVPKDNCTSISIHLENLWEVFRNDPFSERSIDFARLTAAYYLGFPLLAPRNPGSLPSLYEWPKSSSEVNLNKAVLLKRVDIAKTVSTICDERTPPVLLWACGHHIEAIYYCDQFRDLKSQAMLRFLEEQLSGLKFLQIFCEGRIEMAFNELDSLKETAEYGSMRNMQFSWDKLIDSLLQMDAIAETNAVNFLLDRILVKMCSIYEMMPLFVNTNISLPRPPVYMCTTFIGFGKEQYCYIRLWILIQAYARLLSDANVLLICKEYFCWNFLEINGKCENQMKNATTKYYNLLDEAGDNDVNALWMKEADQSDFAQLNHFFDYLSTFRSPFVHMREFCPENITCWRNHLLKEVILRKDVRRTKIQQDQQMNVVRTKVSHGILIRAEYIARCWSYPTYVADEGLLAMNLKLCPSEFVHVATTPGIAASTPRIE
;
A
#
# COMPACT_ATOMS: atom_id res chain seq x y z
N MET A 1 -52.88 12.22 -20.12
CA MET A 1 -52.12 10.98 -20.35
C MET A 1 -51.45 10.59 -19.04
N SER A 2 -51.98 9.57 -18.38
CA SER A 2 -51.55 9.09 -17.06
C SER A 2 -50.32 8.18 -17.19
N VAL A 3 -49.26 8.50 -16.46
CA VAL A 3 -48.10 7.61 -16.25
C VAL A 3 -48.60 6.34 -15.53
N PRO A 4 -48.25 5.12 -15.97
CA PRO A 4 -48.67 3.92 -15.26
C PRO A 4 -47.96 3.87 -13.90
N LYS A 5 -48.75 3.86 -12.81
CA LYS A 5 -48.26 3.76 -11.43
C LYS A 5 -47.76 2.35 -11.06
N ASP A 6 -47.94 1.36 -11.93
CA ASP A 6 -47.73 -0.06 -11.60
C ASP A 6 -46.29 -0.58 -11.78
N ASN A 7 -45.42 0.18 -12.46
CA ASN A 7 -44.04 -0.27 -12.71
C ASN A 7 -43.13 -0.14 -11.48
N CYS A 8 -43.38 0.80 -10.57
CA CYS A 8 -42.50 1.01 -9.41
C CYS A 8 -42.66 -0.09 -8.36
N THR A 9 -43.90 -0.54 -8.14
CA THR A 9 -44.24 -1.62 -7.20
C THR A 9 -43.72 -2.98 -7.68
N SER A 10 -43.80 -3.25 -8.99
CA SER A 10 -43.32 -4.51 -9.56
C SER A 10 -41.79 -4.66 -9.49
N ILE A 11 -41.04 -3.56 -9.68
CA ILE A 11 -39.57 -3.57 -9.56
C ILE A 11 -39.14 -3.74 -8.10
N SER A 12 -39.83 -3.11 -7.14
CA SER A 12 -39.53 -3.29 -5.71
C SER A 12 -39.70 -4.74 -5.26
N ILE A 13 -40.83 -5.36 -5.63
CA ILE A 13 -41.11 -6.78 -5.33
C ILE A 13 -40.07 -7.68 -6.00
N HIS A 14 -39.61 -7.32 -7.20
CA HIS A 14 -38.59 -8.11 -7.89
C HIS A 14 -37.22 -8.06 -7.18
N LEU A 15 -36.80 -6.91 -6.68
CA LEU A 15 -35.55 -6.75 -5.92
C LEU A 15 -35.58 -7.45 -4.55
N GLU A 16 -36.70 -7.37 -3.83
CA GLU A 16 -36.89 -8.13 -2.59
C GLU A 16 -36.84 -9.64 -2.85
N ASN A 17 -37.44 -10.10 -3.94
CA ASN A 17 -37.34 -11.50 -4.37
C ASN A 17 -35.91 -11.90 -4.73
N LEU A 18 -35.14 -11.03 -5.41
CA LEU A 18 -33.72 -11.29 -5.72
C LEU A 18 -32.87 -11.38 -4.46
N TRP A 19 -33.18 -10.59 -3.44
CA TRP A 19 -32.53 -10.69 -2.13
C TRP A 19 -32.82 -12.02 -1.41
N GLU A 20 -34.06 -12.50 -1.46
CA GLU A 20 -34.41 -13.83 -0.95
C GLU A 20 -33.73 -14.94 -1.76
N VAL A 21 -33.65 -14.81 -3.09
CA VAL A 21 -32.91 -15.74 -3.94
C VAL A 21 -31.43 -15.78 -3.55
N PHE A 22 -30.81 -14.62 -3.34
CA PHE A 22 -29.42 -14.52 -2.91
C PHE A 22 -29.16 -15.25 -1.59
N ARG A 23 -30.06 -15.11 -0.60
CA ARG A 23 -29.92 -15.81 0.69
C ARG A 23 -30.02 -17.33 0.58
N ASN A 24 -30.77 -17.83 -0.41
CA ASN A 24 -30.98 -19.26 -0.61
C ASN A 24 -29.92 -19.89 -1.54
N ASP A 25 -29.52 -19.17 -2.59
CA ASP A 25 -28.55 -19.63 -3.60
C ASP A 25 -27.64 -18.47 -4.07
N PRO A 26 -26.54 -18.20 -3.35
CA PRO A 26 -25.65 -17.08 -3.68
C PRO A 26 -24.88 -17.29 -5.00
N PHE A 27 -24.78 -18.52 -5.52
CA PHE A 27 -24.05 -18.80 -6.76
C PHE A 27 -24.94 -18.75 -8.01
N SER A 28 -26.24 -18.49 -7.85
CA SER A 28 -27.15 -18.35 -8.99
C SER A 28 -26.81 -17.12 -9.85
N GLU A 29 -27.05 -17.21 -11.16
CA GLU A 29 -26.88 -16.05 -12.07
C GLU A 29 -27.69 -14.82 -11.62
N ARG A 30 -28.87 -15.06 -11.02
CA ARG A 30 -29.73 -13.99 -10.47
C ARG A 30 -29.10 -13.29 -9.27
N SER A 31 -28.40 -14.03 -8.43
CA SER A 31 -27.68 -13.51 -7.26
C SER A 31 -26.49 -12.65 -7.69
N ILE A 32 -25.78 -13.09 -8.72
CA ILE A 32 -24.67 -12.33 -9.34
C ILE A 32 -25.20 -11.04 -9.99
N ASP A 33 -26.28 -11.14 -10.78
CA ASP A 33 -26.91 -9.99 -11.42
C ASP A 33 -27.41 -8.97 -10.38
N PHE A 34 -27.98 -9.43 -9.28
CA PHE A 34 -28.38 -8.58 -8.16
C PHE A 34 -27.18 -7.86 -7.50
N ALA A 35 -26.08 -8.58 -7.26
CA ALA A 35 -24.86 -8.00 -6.72
C ALA A 35 -24.26 -6.93 -7.65
N ARG A 36 -24.19 -7.20 -8.96
CA ARG A 36 -23.71 -6.27 -9.98
C ARG A 36 -24.62 -5.05 -10.14
N LEU A 37 -25.94 -5.23 -10.11
CA LEU A 37 -26.90 -4.13 -10.16
C LEU A 37 -26.73 -3.19 -8.95
N THR A 38 -26.55 -3.76 -7.76
CA THR A 38 -26.33 -2.98 -6.53
C THR A 38 -24.99 -2.24 -6.59
N ALA A 39 -23.93 -2.87 -7.09
CA ALA A 39 -22.65 -2.21 -7.36
C ALA A 39 -22.79 -1.05 -8.36
N ALA A 40 -23.41 -1.28 -9.52
CA ALA A 40 -23.66 -0.26 -10.54
C ALA A 40 -24.49 0.92 -10.01
N TYR A 41 -25.44 0.65 -9.11
CA TYR A 41 -26.17 1.70 -8.41
C TYR A 41 -25.21 2.61 -7.63
N TYR A 42 -24.39 2.07 -6.74
CA TYR A 42 -23.51 2.91 -5.92
C TYR A 42 -22.34 3.54 -6.70
N LEU A 43 -21.90 2.94 -7.81
CA LEU A 43 -20.90 3.52 -8.70
C LEU A 43 -21.45 4.64 -9.61
N GLY A 44 -22.75 4.90 -9.59
CA GLY A 44 -23.36 5.90 -10.47
C GLY A 44 -23.51 5.45 -11.92
N PHE A 45 -23.29 4.18 -12.23
CA PHE A 45 -23.41 3.64 -13.58
C PHE A 45 -24.87 3.56 -14.05
N PRO A 46 -25.10 3.46 -15.38
CA PRO A 46 -26.38 3.05 -15.96
C PRO A 46 -26.90 1.75 -15.32
N LEU A 47 -28.19 1.71 -14.98
CA LEU A 47 -28.79 0.57 -14.29
C LEU A 47 -29.46 -0.34 -15.31
N LEU A 48 -29.11 -1.63 -15.30
CA LEU A 48 -29.53 -2.58 -16.31
C LEU A 48 -30.38 -3.69 -15.71
N ALA A 49 -31.41 -4.10 -16.44
CA ALA A 49 -32.07 -5.39 -16.24
C ALA A 49 -31.85 -6.28 -17.47
N PRO A 50 -31.59 -7.58 -17.29
CA PRO A 50 -31.42 -8.48 -18.41
C PRO A 50 -32.73 -8.59 -19.21
N ARG A 51 -32.64 -8.61 -20.55
CA ARG A 51 -33.77 -9.08 -21.37
C ARG A 51 -33.71 -10.59 -21.46
N ASN A 52 -34.80 -11.25 -21.07
CA ASN A 52 -34.88 -12.71 -21.11
C ASN A 52 -34.63 -13.27 -22.53
N PRO A 53 -33.80 -14.32 -22.70
CA PRO A 53 -32.82 -14.86 -21.74
C PRO A 53 -31.46 -14.14 -21.85
N GLY A 54 -30.87 -13.76 -20.72
CA GLY A 54 -29.52 -13.19 -20.65
C GLY A 54 -29.09 -12.87 -19.23
N SER A 55 -27.78 -12.84 -18.99
CA SER A 55 -27.15 -12.35 -17.77
C SER A 55 -26.63 -10.92 -17.96
N LEU A 56 -26.42 -10.19 -16.87
CA LEU A 56 -25.82 -8.87 -16.94
C LEU A 56 -24.31 -8.98 -17.21
N PRO A 57 -23.72 -7.99 -17.93
CA PRO A 57 -22.28 -7.97 -18.15
C PRO A 57 -21.53 -7.89 -16.82
N SER A 58 -20.26 -8.27 -16.83
CA SER A 58 -19.37 -8.04 -15.69
C SER A 58 -19.22 -6.54 -15.39
N LEU A 59 -18.83 -6.19 -14.17
CA LEU A 59 -18.62 -4.78 -13.81
C LEU A 59 -17.54 -4.07 -14.68
N TYR A 60 -16.57 -4.80 -15.23
CA TYR A 60 -15.54 -4.25 -16.13
C TYR A 60 -16.09 -3.88 -17.51
N GLU A 61 -17.07 -4.66 -17.97
CA GLU A 61 -17.74 -4.48 -19.26
C GLU A 61 -19.02 -3.64 -19.11
N TRP A 62 -19.28 -3.15 -17.91
CA TRP A 62 -20.46 -2.36 -17.63
C TRP A 62 -20.38 -1.02 -18.36
N PRO A 63 -21.44 -0.61 -19.09
CA PRO A 63 -21.45 0.66 -19.80
C PRO A 63 -21.27 1.81 -18.81
N LYS A 64 -20.35 2.74 -19.07
CA LYS A 64 -20.09 3.88 -18.16
C LYS A 64 -21.06 5.02 -18.40
N SER A 65 -21.62 5.09 -19.61
CA SER A 65 -22.60 6.09 -20.02
C SER A 65 -23.86 5.44 -20.59
N SER A 66 -25.00 6.12 -20.51
CA SER A 66 -26.26 5.61 -21.09
C SER A 66 -26.20 5.44 -22.60
N SER A 67 -25.30 6.16 -23.28
CA SER A 67 -25.05 6.04 -24.72
C SER A 67 -24.35 4.75 -25.13
N GLU A 68 -23.63 4.11 -24.23
CA GLU A 68 -22.92 2.84 -24.48
C GLU A 68 -23.83 1.62 -24.32
N VAL A 69 -25.07 1.81 -23.82
CA VAL A 69 -25.98 0.72 -23.50
C VAL A 69 -26.56 0.12 -24.77
N ASN A 70 -26.30 -1.18 -24.98
CA ASN A 70 -26.96 -1.94 -26.03
C ASN A 70 -28.40 -2.30 -25.61
N LEU A 71 -29.36 -1.46 -26.00
CA LEU A 71 -30.80 -1.63 -25.70
C LEU A 71 -31.42 -2.90 -26.30
N ASN A 72 -30.73 -3.60 -27.21
CA ASN A 72 -31.18 -4.89 -27.71
C ASN A 72 -30.92 -6.00 -26.69
N LYS A 73 -29.90 -5.85 -25.84
CA LYS A 73 -29.49 -6.87 -24.85
C LYS A 73 -29.99 -6.59 -23.43
N ALA A 74 -30.17 -5.32 -23.06
CA ALA A 74 -30.57 -4.94 -21.71
C ALA A 74 -31.65 -3.85 -21.71
N VAL A 75 -32.45 -3.81 -20.64
CA VAL A 75 -33.39 -2.72 -20.35
C VAL A 75 -32.73 -1.73 -19.41
N LEU A 76 -32.76 -0.45 -19.77
CA LEU A 76 -32.28 0.62 -18.90
C LEU A 76 -33.33 0.93 -17.82
N LEU A 77 -32.95 0.78 -16.55
CA LEU A 77 -33.78 1.10 -15.39
C LEU A 77 -33.58 2.56 -14.98
N LYS A 78 -34.65 3.19 -14.48
CA LYS A 78 -34.54 4.52 -13.86
C LYS A 78 -34.10 4.37 -12.41
N ARG A 79 -33.09 5.15 -12.03
CA ARG A 79 -32.54 5.16 -10.67
C ARG A 79 -33.59 5.48 -9.60
N VAL A 80 -34.50 6.41 -9.88
CA VAL A 80 -35.59 6.82 -8.97
C VAL A 80 -36.51 5.64 -8.62
N ASP A 81 -36.72 4.74 -9.58
CA ASP A 81 -37.66 3.61 -9.42
C ASP A 81 -37.10 2.52 -8.49
N ILE A 82 -35.77 2.46 -8.32
CA ILE A 82 -35.10 1.44 -7.48
C ILE A 82 -34.42 2.02 -6.24
N ALA A 83 -34.24 3.34 -6.17
CA ALA A 83 -33.48 3.99 -5.09
C ALA A 83 -34.01 3.65 -3.69
N LYS A 84 -35.35 3.68 -3.53
CA LYS A 84 -35.98 3.36 -2.24
C LYS A 84 -35.73 1.91 -1.83
N THR A 85 -35.89 0.96 -2.74
CA THR A 85 -35.73 -0.46 -2.45
C THR A 85 -34.26 -0.84 -2.22
N VAL A 86 -33.34 -0.34 -3.05
CA VAL A 86 -31.91 -0.60 -2.88
C VAL A 86 -31.42 -0.02 -1.56
N SER A 87 -31.75 1.23 -1.23
CA SER A 87 -31.31 1.86 0.03
C SER A 87 -31.91 1.24 1.29
N THR A 88 -33.06 0.55 1.19
CA THR A 88 -33.63 -0.19 2.33
C THR A 88 -32.98 -1.55 2.56
N ILE A 89 -32.38 -2.16 1.54
CA ILE A 89 -31.85 -3.53 1.60
C ILE A 89 -30.32 -3.54 1.68
N CYS A 90 -29.66 -2.62 0.97
CA CYS A 90 -28.23 -2.57 0.78
C CYS A 90 -27.70 -1.17 1.07
N ASP A 91 -26.52 -1.06 1.67
CA ASP A 91 -25.73 0.17 1.75
C ASP A 91 -24.52 0.10 0.79
N GLU A 92 -23.66 1.12 0.78
CA GLU A 92 -22.46 1.19 -0.06
C GLU A 92 -21.42 0.08 0.26
N ARG A 93 -21.50 -0.55 1.43
CA ARG A 93 -20.61 -1.64 1.86
C ARG A 93 -21.10 -3.00 1.39
N THR A 94 -22.39 -3.10 1.07
CA THR A 94 -23.06 -4.36 0.72
C THR A 94 -22.58 -4.95 -0.62
N PRO A 95 -22.40 -4.19 -1.72
CA PRO A 95 -21.99 -4.75 -3.02
C PRO A 95 -20.74 -5.62 -3.00
N PRO A 96 -19.60 -5.20 -2.40
CA PRO A 96 -18.40 -6.05 -2.39
C PRO A 96 -18.62 -7.32 -1.57
N VAL A 97 -19.43 -7.29 -0.52
CA VAL A 97 -19.78 -8.49 0.28
C VAL A 97 -20.63 -9.47 -0.55
N LEU A 98 -21.61 -8.96 -1.30
CA LEU A 98 -22.44 -9.77 -2.20
C LEU A 98 -21.61 -10.41 -3.31
N LEU A 99 -20.80 -9.62 -4.00
CA LEU A 99 -19.92 -10.10 -5.07
C LEU A 99 -18.93 -11.14 -4.56
N TRP A 100 -18.39 -10.94 -3.36
CA TRP A 100 -17.49 -11.89 -2.74
C TRP A 100 -18.17 -13.23 -2.46
N ALA A 101 -19.38 -13.19 -1.89
CA ALA A 101 -20.17 -14.37 -1.59
C ALA A 101 -20.53 -15.20 -2.83
N CYS A 102 -20.74 -14.52 -3.97
CA CYS A 102 -20.98 -15.18 -5.25
C CYS A 102 -19.70 -15.80 -5.86
N GLY A 103 -18.52 -15.62 -5.26
CA GLY A 103 -17.24 -16.03 -5.85
C GLY A 103 -16.66 -15.05 -6.88
N HIS A 104 -17.25 -13.85 -7.01
CA HIS A 104 -16.80 -12.80 -7.94
C HIS A 104 -15.84 -11.83 -7.25
N HIS A 105 -14.76 -12.36 -6.67
CA HIS A 105 -13.84 -11.60 -5.80
C HIS A 105 -13.15 -10.44 -6.52
N ILE A 106 -12.75 -10.63 -7.78
CA ILE A 106 -12.10 -9.56 -8.56
C ILE A 106 -13.10 -8.41 -8.79
N GLU A 107 -14.38 -8.69 -9.06
CA GLU A 107 -15.40 -7.64 -9.22
C GLU A 107 -15.65 -6.88 -7.92
N ALA A 108 -15.56 -7.56 -6.77
CA ALA A 108 -15.59 -6.92 -5.46
C ALA A 108 -14.40 -5.96 -5.26
N ILE A 109 -13.19 -6.39 -5.67
CA ILE A 109 -11.98 -5.54 -5.66
C ILE A 109 -12.17 -4.34 -6.58
N TYR A 110 -12.64 -4.55 -7.82
CA TYR A 110 -12.88 -3.50 -8.80
C TYR A 110 -13.86 -2.44 -8.30
N TYR A 111 -14.94 -2.86 -7.64
CA TYR A 111 -15.87 -1.95 -6.98
C TYR A 111 -15.16 -1.07 -5.96
N CYS A 112 -14.36 -1.68 -5.08
CA CYS A 112 -13.64 -0.96 -4.03
C CYS A 112 -12.56 -0.02 -4.57
N ASP A 113 -11.97 -0.34 -5.73
CA ASP A 113 -10.99 0.50 -6.40
C ASP A 113 -11.54 1.86 -6.84
N GLN A 114 -12.87 2.01 -6.95
CA GLN A 114 -13.50 3.28 -7.28
C GLN A 114 -13.58 4.25 -6.08
N PHE A 115 -13.30 3.78 -4.87
CA PHE A 115 -13.43 4.54 -3.62
C PHE A 115 -12.07 4.87 -3.03
N ARG A 116 -11.96 6.02 -2.36
CA ARG A 116 -10.76 6.43 -1.63
C ARG A 116 -10.62 5.70 -0.28
N ASP A 117 -10.74 4.37 -0.32
CA ASP A 117 -10.58 3.45 0.81
C ASP A 117 -9.49 2.41 0.52
N LEU A 118 -8.24 2.89 0.57
CA LEU A 118 -7.07 2.08 0.27
C LEU A 118 -6.93 0.87 1.21
N LYS A 119 -7.43 0.96 2.45
CA LYS A 119 -7.42 -0.15 3.41
C LYS A 119 -8.31 -1.29 2.94
N SER A 120 -9.54 -0.99 2.52
CA SER A 120 -10.45 -1.99 1.97
C SER A 120 -9.90 -2.59 0.66
N GLN A 121 -9.34 -1.76 -0.22
CA GLN A 121 -8.69 -2.21 -1.46
C GLN A 121 -7.53 -3.19 -1.20
N ALA A 122 -6.65 -2.88 -0.26
CA ALA A 122 -5.52 -3.73 0.12
C ALA A 122 -5.99 -5.00 0.85
N MET A 123 -6.97 -4.88 1.76
CA MET A 123 -7.51 -6.01 2.51
C MET A 123 -8.15 -7.05 1.58
N LEU A 124 -8.97 -6.64 0.61
CA LEU A 124 -9.62 -7.57 -0.31
C LEU A 124 -8.59 -8.29 -1.20
N ARG A 125 -7.57 -7.57 -1.68
CA ARG A 125 -6.46 -8.18 -2.42
C ARG A 125 -5.67 -9.16 -1.58
N PHE A 126 -5.38 -8.82 -0.32
CA PHE A 126 -4.74 -9.74 0.62
C PHE A 126 -5.56 -11.01 0.80
N LEU A 127 -6.87 -10.88 1.06
CA LEU A 127 -7.75 -12.05 1.22
C LEU A 127 -7.79 -12.89 -0.06
N GLU A 128 -7.91 -12.27 -1.23
CA GLU A 128 -7.98 -13.00 -2.50
C GLU A 128 -6.67 -13.69 -2.84
N GLU A 129 -5.53 -13.08 -2.51
CA GLU A 129 -4.21 -13.67 -2.65
C GLU A 129 -4.07 -14.93 -1.79
N GLN A 130 -4.63 -14.94 -0.57
CA GLN A 130 -4.64 -16.14 0.28
C GLN A 130 -5.54 -17.26 -0.26
N LEU A 131 -6.55 -16.93 -1.07
CA LEU A 131 -7.49 -17.91 -1.63
C LEU A 131 -7.02 -18.47 -2.98
N SER A 132 -6.52 -17.60 -3.86
CA SER A 132 -6.13 -17.92 -5.23
C SER A 132 -4.65 -18.26 -5.40
N GLY A 133 -3.79 -17.80 -4.46
CA GLY A 133 -2.33 -17.83 -4.60
C GLY A 133 -1.76 -16.79 -5.58
N LEU A 134 -2.61 -15.92 -6.13
CA LEU A 134 -2.18 -14.87 -7.06
C LEU A 134 -1.77 -13.60 -6.30
N LYS A 135 -0.64 -13.00 -6.68
CA LYS A 135 0.01 -11.88 -5.97
C LYS A 135 -0.66 -10.52 -6.18
N PHE A 136 -1.96 -10.41 -5.97
CA PHE A 136 -2.72 -9.17 -6.20
C PHE A 136 -2.27 -8.03 -5.28
N LEU A 137 -1.90 -8.32 -4.04
CA LEU A 137 -1.46 -7.30 -3.10
C LEU A 137 -0.08 -6.74 -3.47
N GLN A 138 0.82 -7.62 -3.91
CA GLN A 138 2.12 -7.21 -4.43
C GLN A 138 1.97 -6.23 -5.59
N ILE A 139 1.15 -6.57 -6.59
CA ILE A 139 0.89 -5.71 -7.77
C ILE A 139 0.31 -4.36 -7.34
N PHE A 140 -0.57 -4.35 -6.34
CA PHE A 140 -1.12 -3.12 -5.80
C PHE A 140 -0.03 -2.25 -5.15
N CYS A 141 0.83 -2.83 -4.30
CA CYS A 141 1.95 -2.12 -3.68
C CYS A 141 2.92 -1.56 -4.73
N GLU A 142 3.26 -2.33 -5.76
CA GLU A 142 4.08 -1.88 -6.90
C GLU A 142 3.42 -0.69 -7.63
N GLY A 143 2.10 -0.75 -7.86
CA GLY A 143 1.36 0.39 -8.42
C GLY A 143 1.42 1.65 -7.55
N ARG A 144 1.41 1.51 -6.21
CA ARG A 144 1.61 2.65 -5.28
C ARG A 144 3.01 3.22 -5.36
N ILE A 145 4.02 2.38 -5.60
CA ILE A 145 5.41 2.80 -5.81
C ILE A 145 5.50 3.60 -7.11
N GLU A 146 4.97 3.08 -8.21
CA GLU A 146 4.96 3.78 -9.51
C GLU A 146 4.24 5.13 -9.45
N MET A 147 3.14 5.23 -8.70
CA MET A 147 2.48 6.52 -8.46
C MET A 147 3.40 7.54 -7.75
N ALA A 148 4.16 7.11 -6.74
CA ALA A 148 5.10 8.01 -6.05
C ALA A 148 6.23 8.50 -6.98
N PHE A 149 6.75 7.62 -7.84
CA PHE A 149 7.74 8.01 -8.85
C PHE A 149 7.16 8.96 -9.91
N ASN A 150 5.92 8.73 -10.35
CA ASN A 150 5.24 9.63 -11.28
C ASN A 150 5.02 11.03 -10.65
N GLU A 151 4.65 11.11 -9.37
CA GLU A 151 4.56 12.39 -8.66
C GLU A 151 5.92 13.08 -8.55
N LEU A 152 6.98 12.32 -8.20
CA LEU A 152 8.35 12.83 -8.15
C LEU A 152 8.79 13.41 -9.50
N ASP A 153 8.46 12.72 -10.60
CA ASP A 153 8.77 13.16 -11.96
C ASP A 153 7.94 14.37 -12.41
N SER A 154 6.75 14.53 -11.84
CA SER A 154 5.85 15.66 -12.11
C SER A 154 6.29 16.97 -11.46
N LEU A 155 7.31 16.97 -10.58
CA LEU A 155 7.87 18.20 -10.01
C LEU A 155 8.33 19.17 -11.11
N LYS A 156 7.63 20.31 -11.22
CA LYS A 156 7.82 21.38 -12.24
C LYS A 156 8.69 22.53 -11.72
N GLU A 157 9.05 23.43 -12.66
CA GLU A 157 9.88 24.63 -12.48
C GLU A 157 9.41 25.66 -11.44
N THR A 158 8.21 25.50 -10.88
CA THR A 158 7.59 26.42 -9.92
C THR A 158 7.05 25.69 -8.68
N ALA A 159 7.77 24.68 -8.19
CA ALA A 159 7.35 23.96 -6.98
C ALA A 159 7.67 24.80 -5.73
N GLU A 160 6.62 25.19 -4.98
CA GLU A 160 6.76 25.85 -3.68
C GLU A 160 7.44 24.92 -2.66
N TYR A 161 8.21 25.49 -1.73
CA TYR A 161 8.86 24.73 -0.65
C TYR A 161 7.89 23.85 0.16
N GLY A 162 6.63 24.28 0.30
CA GLY A 162 5.56 23.48 0.93
C GLY A 162 5.23 22.20 0.18
N SER A 163 5.29 22.22 -1.16
CA SER A 163 5.08 21.03 -2.01
C SER A 163 6.18 19.98 -1.79
N MET A 164 7.43 20.43 -1.61
CA MET A 164 8.56 19.52 -1.35
C MET A 164 8.45 18.82 0.02
N ARG A 165 8.09 19.55 1.08
CA ARG A 165 7.86 18.93 2.40
C ARG A 165 6.71 17.93 2.38
N ASN A 166 5.63 18.25 1.68
CA ASN A 166 4.50 17.34 1.51
C ASN A 166 4.93 16.06 0.76
N MET A 167 5.79 16.20 -0.26
CA MET A 167 6.33 15.05 -0.98
C MET A 167 7.24 14.20 -0.10
N GLN A 168 8.17 14.80 0.64
CA GLN A 168 9.01 14.07 1.59
C GLN A 168 8.16 13.28 2.61
N PHE A 169 7.14 13.92 3.17
CA PHE A 169 6.21 13.27 4.09
C PHE A 169 5.41 12.12 3.45
N SER A 170 5.06 12.25 2.17
CA SER A 170 4.41 11.19 1.40
C SER A 170 5.35 9.98 1.19
N TRP A 171 6.61 10.23 0.86
CA TRP A 171 7.65 9.21 0.73
C TRP A 171 7.95 8.49 2.04
N ASP A 172 8.03 9.24 3.15
CA ASP A 172 8.16 8.68 4.49
C ASP A 172 7.01 7.72 4.81
N LYS A 173 5.77 8.12 4.50
CA LYS A 173 4.59 7.26 4.67
C LYS A 173 4.60 6.06 3.76
N LEU A 174 5.07 6.19 2.53
CA LEU A 174 5.20 5.07 1.60
C LEU A 174 6.14 4.01 2.18
N ILE A 175 7.29 4.43 2.71
CA ILE A 175 8.26 3.53 3.34
C ILE A 175 7.63 2.79 4.51
N ASP A 176 7.07 3.52 5.48
CA ASP A 176 6.42 2.93 6.66
C ASP A 176 5.30 1.95 6.24
N SER A 177 4.52 2.34 5.23
CA SER A 177 3.45 1.53 4.66
C SER A 177 3.97 0.21 4.09
N LEU A 178 4.99 0.24 3.24
CA LEU A 178 5.48 -0.95 2.57
C LEU A 178 6.20 -1.89 3.54
N LEU A 179 6.94 -1.36 4.50
CA LEU A 179 7.55 -2.16 5.57
C LEU A 179 6.47 -2.90 6.37
N GLN A 180 5.35 -2.25 6.68
CA GLN A 180 4.21 -2.91 7.31
C GLN A 180 3.60 -4.00 6.43
N MET A 181 3.49 -3.76 5.11
CA MET A 181 2.93 -4.75 4.19
C MET A 181 3.84 -5.96 4.01
N ASP A 182 5.14 -5.76 3.84
CA ASP A 182 6.12 -6.86 3.77
C ASP A 182 6.12 -7.64 5.09
N ALA A 183 6.00 -6.95 6.23
CA ALA A 183 5.91 -7.61 7.52
C ALA A 183 4.61 -8.40 7.72
N ILE A 184 3.45 -7.84 7.37
CA ILE A 184 2.14 -8.42 7.66
C ILE A 184 1.70 -9.42 6.61
N ALA A 185 1.91 -9.10 5.34
CA ALA A 185 1.42 -9.84 4.19
C ALA A 185 2.51 -10.58 3.41
N GLU A 186 3.77 -10.46 3.79
CA GLU A 186 4.90 -11.15 3.13
C GLU A 186 5.03 -10.75 1.65
N THR A 187 4.70 -9.49 1.34
CA THR A 187 5.06 -8.87 0.08
C THR A 187 6.57 -8.67 -0.02
N ASN A 188 7.06 -8.44 -1.24
CA ASN A 188 8.45 -8.06 -1.54
C ASN A 188 8.52 -6.61 -2.05
N ALA A 189 7.61 -5.76 -1.59
CA ALA A 189 7.43 -4.43 -2.17
C ALA A 189 8.56 -3.47 -1.78
N VAL A 190 9.19 -3.69 -0.61
CA VAL A 190 10.32 -2.87 -0.17
C VAL A 190 11.56 -3.11 -1.03
N ASN A 191 11.86 -4.38 -1.35
CA ASN A 191 12.96 -4.71 -2.27
C ASN A 191 12.74 -4.07 -3.65
N PHE A 192 11.51 -4.14 -4.17
CA PHE A 192 11.16 -3.47 -5.41
C PHE A 192 11.34 -1.95 -5.31
N LEU A 193 10.91 -1.32 -4.20
CA LEU A 193 11.12 0.11 -3.98
C LEU A 193 12.61 0.47 -3.99
N LEU A 194 13.45 -0.32 -3.32
CA LEU A 194 14.90 -0.09 -3.25
C LEU A 194 15.55 -0.13 -4.62
N ASP A 195 15.26 -1.17 -5.41
CA ASP A 195 15.76 -1.30 -6.77
C ASP A 195 15.34 -0.10 -7.63
N ARG A 196 14.06 0.31 -7.54
CA ARG A 196 13.55 1.47 -8.28
C ARG A 196 14.21 2.77 -7.83
N ILE A 197 14.44 2.96 -6.54
CA ILE A 197 15.14 4.14 -6.00
C ILE A 197 16.55 4.22 -6.60
N LEU A 198 17.32 3.14 -6.54
CA LEU A 198 18.70 3.10 -7.03
C LEU A 198 18.78 3.37 -8.54
N VAL A 199 17.94 2.69 -9.32
CA VAL A 199 17.85 2.93 -10.78
C VAL A 199 17.51 4.38 -11.08
N LYS A 200 16.56 4.97 -10.34
CA LYS A 200 16.16 6.36 -10.55
C LYS A 200 17.26 7.35 -10.17
N MET A 201 17.98 7.11 -9.08
CA MET A 201 19.12 7.92 -8.67
C MET A 201 20.20 7.94 -9.77
N CYS A 202 20.58 6.77 -10.29
CA CYS A 202 21.54 6.66 -11.40
C CYS A 202 21.07 7.42 -12.63
N SER A 203 19.79 7.25 -13.02
CA SER A 203 19.20 7.95 -14.16
C SER A 203 19.19 9.46 -13.98
N ILE A 204 18.91 9.99 -12.78
CA ILE A 204 18.95 11.43 -12.52
C ILE A 204 20.39 11.94 -12.56
N TYR A 205 21.34 11.17 -12.02
CA TYR A 205 22.76 11.52 -12.04
C TYR A 205 23.29 11.67 -13.49
N GLU A 206 22.90 10.76 -14.39
CA GLU A 206 23.23 10.85 -15.82
C GLU A 206 22.67 12.10 -16.51
N MET A 207 21.55 12.65 -16.01
CA MET A 207 20.94 13.87 -16.54
C MET A 207 21.59 15.16 -16.00
N MET A 208 22.42 15.07 -14.96
CA MET A 208 23.09 16.25 -14.40
C MET A 208 24.18 16.77 -15.35
N PRO A 209 24.34 18.10 -15.47
CA PRO A 209 25.37 18.67 -16.32
C PRO A 209 26.77 18.26 -15.82
N LEU A 210 27.56 17.66 -16.72
CA LEU A 210 28.95 17.24 -16.48
C LEU A 210 29.88 18.41 -16.12
N PHE A 211 29.53 19.61 -16.58
CA PHE A 211 30.30 20.82 -16.35
C PHE A 211 29.49 21.80 -15.50
N VAL A 212 30.05 22.21 -14.37
CA VAL A 212 29.51 23.28 -13.54
C VAL A 212 29.75 24.61 -14.25
N ASN A 213 28.74 25.47 -14.34
CA ASN A 213 28.93 26.83 -14.83
C ASN A 213 30.01 27.53 -14.00
N THR A 214 31.05 28.06 -14.63
CA THR A 214 32.21 28.69 -13.98
C THR A 214 31.86 29.90 -13.11
N ASN A 215 30.64 30.43 -13.24
CA ASN A 215 30.12 31.52 -12.43
C ASN A 215 29.40 31.06 -11.15
N ILE A 216 29.24 29.75 -10.93
CA ILE A 216 28.65 29.19 -9.70
C ILE A 216 29.78 28.93 -8.71
N SER A 217 29.69 29.55 -7.53
CA SER A 217 30.61 29.27 -6.42
C SER A 217 30.38 27.85 -5.91
N LEU A 218 31.39 26.99 -6.07
CA LEU A 218 31.47 25.70 -5.40
C LEU A 218 31.79 25.90 -3.91
N PRO A 219 31.40 24.96 -3.03
CA PRO A 219 30.78 23.66 -3.33
C PRO A 219 29.26 23.76 -3.55
N ARG A 220 28.73 22.85 -4.38
CA ARG A 220 27.28 22.66 -4.46
C ARG A 220 26.78 22.19 -3.07
N PRO A 221 25.60 22.64 -2.63
CA PRO A 221 25.03 22.17 -1.38
C PRO A 221 24.88 20.64 -1.44
N PRO A 222 25.18 19.93 -0.33
CA PRO A 222 25.14 18.49 -0.33
C PRO A 222 23.75 17.96 -0.70
N VAL A 223 23.70 16.95 -1.56
CA VAL A 223 22.44 16.36 -2.08
C VAL A 223 21.54 15.83 -0.95
N TYR A 224 22.09 15.55 0.23
CA TYR A 224 21.35 15.09 1.41
C TYR A 224 20.83 16.25 2.31
N MET A 225 21.22 17.51 2.06
CA MET A 225 20.66 18.69 2.73
C MET A 225 19.76 19.48 1.77
N CYS A 226 18.52 19.74 2.19
CA CYS A 226 17.62 20.60 1.43
C CYS A 226 18.05 22.07 1.58
N THR A 227 18.38 22.74 0.48
CA THR A 227 18.64 24.19 0.51
C THR A 227 17.35 24.97 0.71
N THR A 228 17.36 25.93 1.63
CA THR A 228 16.25 26.88 1.83
C THR A 228 16.06 27.84 0.66
N PHE A 229 17.08 27.99 -0.21
CA PHE A 229 17.00 28.76 -1.45
C PHE A 229 16.69 27.85 -2.62
N ILE A 230 15.56 28.12 -3.28
CA ILE A 230 15.15 27.46 -4.53
C ILE A 230 15.54 28.40 -5.67
N GLY A 231 16.66 28.10 -6.33
CA GLY A 231 17.00 28.73 -7.61
C GLY A 231 16.17 28.13 -8.74
N PHE A 232 16.02 28.87 -9.84
CA PHE A 232 15.34 28.40 -11.05
C PHE A 232 16.33 27.65 -11.97
N GLY A 233 16.14 26.35 -12.20
CA GLY A 233 16.91 25.61 -13.19
C GLY A 233 16.79 24.08 -13.13
N LYS A 234 17.00 23.39 -14.26
CA LYS A 234 16.93 21.92 -14.40
C LYS A 234 17.81 21.15 -13.40
N GLU A 235 18.98 21.71 -13.09
CA GLU A 235 19.94 21.14 -12.15
C GLU A 235 19.36 21.07 -10.72
N GLN A 236 18.67 22.11 -10.26
CA GLN A 236 18.06 22.15 -8.92
C GLN A 236 16.95 21.09 -8.76
N TYR A 237 16.20 20.79 -9.83
CA TYR A 237 15.20 19.71 -9.79
C TYR A 237 15.83 18.33 -9.66
N CYS A 238 16.94 18.10 -10.35
CA CYS A 238 17.70 16.87 -10.18
C CYS A 238 18.21 16.75 -8.74
N TYR A 239 18.70 17.84 -8.15
CA TYR A 239 19.10 17.87 -6.73
C TYR A 239 17.95 17.55 -5.77
N ILE A 240 16.78 18.18 -5.93
CA ILE A 240 15.62 17.93 -5.06
C ILE A 240 15.14 16.49 -5.17
N ARG A 241 15.07 15.95 -6.39
CA ARG A 241 14.64 14.56 -6.61
C ARG A 241 15.63 13.58 -5.98
N LEU A 242 16.94 13.78 -6.20
CA LEU A 242 17.96 12.98 -5.53
C LEU A 242 17.89 13.12 -4.01
N TRP A 243 17.66 14.32 -3.48
CA TRP A 243 17.51 14.53 -2.05
C TRP A 243 16.38 13.68 -1.47
N ILE A 244 15.18 13.73 -2.06
CA ILE A 244 14.02 12.91 -1.62
C ILE A 244 14.37 11.42 -1.68
N LEU A 245 14.98 10.97 -2.77
CA LEU A 245 15.36 9.57 -2.96
C LEU A 245 16.41 9.12 -1.94
N ILE A 246 17.43 9.96 -1.64
CA ILE A 246 18.49 9.64 -0.67
C ILE A 246 17.90 9.56 0.73
N GLN A 247 16.99 10.47 1.08
CA GLN A 247 16.28 10.45 2.36
C GLN A 247 15.46 9.16 2.50
N ALA A 248 14.72 8.79 1.45
CA ALA A 248 13.94 7.56 1.40
C ALA A 248 14.83 6.31 1.55
N TYR A 249 15.95 6.24 0.82
CA TYR A 249 16.90 5.15 0.89
C TYR A 249 17.55 5.02 2.28
N ALA A 250 18.00 6.14 2.86
CA ALA A 250 18.60 6.17 4.19
C ALA A 250 17.60 5.70 5.27
N ARG A 251 16.33 6.09 5.15
CA ARG A 251 15.27 5.64 6.05
C ARG A 251 15.03 4.13 5.95
N LEU A 252 14.91 3.60 4.73
CA LEU A 252 14.76 2.15 4.50
C LEU A 252 15.91 1.34 5.12
N LEU A 253 17.16 1.76 4.88
CA LEU A 253 18.33 1.12 5.46
C LEU A 253 18.40 1.27 6.99
N SER A 254 17.94 2.39 7.53
CA SER A 254 17.82 2.60 8.96
C SER A 254 16.85 1.60 9.55
N ASP A 255 15.62 1.55 9.03
CA ASP A 255 14.58 0.69 9.57
C ASP A 255 15.01 -0.77 9.49
N ALA A 256 15.62 -1.20 8.38
CA ALA A 256 16.24 -2.51 8.23
C ALA A 256 17.48 -2.76 9.13
N ASN A 257 17.92 -1.78 9.92
CA ASN A 257 19.09 -1.80 10.80
C ASN A 257 20.43 -2.06 10.06
N VAL A 258 20.46 -1.78 8.76
CA VAL A 258 21.61 -1.97 7.86
C VAL A 258 22.51 -0.74 7.87
N LEU A 259 21.92 0.44 8.09
CA LEU A 259 22.63 1.72 8.05
C LEU A 259 23.81 1.78 9.03
N LEU A 260 23.76 1.04 10.14
CA LEU A 260 24.86 0.95 11.09
C LEU A 260 26.06 0.19 10.48
N ILE A 261 25.83 -0.95 9.83
CA ILE A 261 26.89 -1.69 9.12
C ILE A 261 27.42 -0.88 7.95
N CYS A 262 26.56 -0.22 7.17
CA CYS A 262 27.02 0.62 6.07
C CYS A 262 27.88 1.77 6.56
N LYS A 263 27.53 2.43 7.67
CA LYS A 263 28.38 3.43 8.32
C LYS A 263 29.70 2.83 8.79
N GLU A 264 29.67 1.70 9.48
CA GLU A 264 30.88 1.05 9.98
C GLU A 264 31.80 0.64 8.85
N TYR A 265 31.27 0.07 7.77
CA TYR A 265 31.99 -0.30 6.55
C TYR A 265 32.57 0.92 5.82
N PHE A 266 31.77 1.97 5.61
CA PHE A 266 32.26 3.21 4.97
C PHE A 266 33.29 3.93 5.84
N CYS A 267 33.04 4.07 7.14
CA CYS A 267 33.99 4.64 8.07
C CYS A 267 35.27 3.80 8.13
N TRP A 268 35.18 2.47 8.09
CA TRP A 268 36.33 1.57 8.07
C TRP A 268 37.18 1.77 6.80
N ASN A 269 36.58 1.72 5.60
CA ASN A 269 37.27 2.02 4.34
C ASN A 269 37.86 3.44 4.31
N PHE A 270 37.13 4.42 4.84
CA PHE A 270 37.57 5.82 4.88
C PHE A 270 38.72 6.06 5.88
N LEU A 271 38.77 5.31 6.98
CA LEU A 271 39.75 5.48 8.06
C LEU A 271 40.98 4.60 7.92
N GLU A 272 40.87 3.40 7.33
CA GLU A 272 41.99 2.54 6.95
C GLU A 272 42.94 3.28 6.00
N ILE A 273 42.40 4.15 5.15
CA ILE A 273 43.17 4.96 4.20
C ILE A 273 43.72 6.26 4.84
N ASN A 274 43.05 6.82 5.86
CA ASN A 274 43.38 8.15 6.40
C ASN A 274 44.29 8.20 7.63
N GLY A 275 44.65 7.06 8.24
CA GLY A 275 45.78 6.92 9.19
C GLY A 275 45.88 7.86 10.41
N LYS A 276 44.94 8.79 10.64
CA LYS A 276 45.07 9.89 11.64
C LYS A 276 43.94 10.01 12.66
N CYS A 277 42.92 9.16 12.61
CA CYS A 277 41.90 9.06 13.67
C CYS A 277 42.07 7.77 14.51
N GLU A 278 43.32 7.46 14.88
CA GLU A 278 43.73 6.14 15.39
C GLU A 278 43.11 5.71 16.73
N ASN A 279 42.76 6.61 17.65
CA ASN A 279 42.62 6.17 19.06
C ASN A 279 41.22 5.74 19.51
N GLN A 280 40.15 6.01 18.76
CA GLN A 280 38.78 5.62 19.18
C GLN A 280 38.19 4.45 18.38
N MET A 281 38.70 4.17 17.19
CA MET A 281 38.26 3.02 16.37
C MET A 281 39.17 1.79 16.47
N LYS A 282 40.45 1.92 16.85
CA LYS A 282 41.41 0.79 16.97
C LYS A 282 40.86 -0.43 17.75
N ASN A 283 40.09 -0.23 18.83
CA ASN A 283 39.56 -1.34 19.63
C ASN A 283 38.36 -2.06 18.99
N ALA A 284 37.59 -1.40 18.12
CA ALA A 284 36.52 -2.03 17.33
C ALA A 284 37.09 -2.68 16.07
N THR A 285 38.07 -2.03 15.46
CA THR A 285 38.81 -2.44 14.26
C THR A 285 39.59 -3.74 14.46
N THR A 286 40.27 -3.97 15.60
CA THR A 286 40.96 -5.26 15.86
C THR A 286 39.98 -6.43 16.03
N LYS A 287 38.75 -6.17 16.49
CA LYS A 287 37.69 -7.20 16.59
C LYS A 287 37.11 -7.57 15.22
N TYR A 288 37.15 -6.63 14.27
CA TYR A 288 36.58 -6.73 12.93
C TYR A 288 37.57 -7.27 11.87
N TYR A 289 38.87 -6.94 11.97
CA TYR A 289 39.93 -7.54 11.13
C TYR A 289 40.02 -9.06 11.30
N ASN A 290 39.65 -9.59 12.46
CA ASN A 290 39.57 -11.04 12.68
C ASN A 290 38.37 -11.70 11.99
N LEU A 291 37.45 -10.93 11.38
CA LEU A 291 36.20 -11.41 10.78
C LEU A 291 36.14 -11.26 9.25
N LEU A 292 37.07 -10.55 8.59
CA LEU A 292 36.92 -10.07 7.20
C LEU A 292 38.15 -10.21 6.29
N ASP A 293 38.99 -11.21 6.52
CA ASP A 293 40.16 -11.50 5.68
C ASP A 293 39.83 -12.01 4.24
N GLU A 294 38.64 -11.68 3.69
CA GLU A 294 38.20 -12.10 2.34
C GLU A 294 37.50 -10.97 1.53
N ALA A 295 38.29 -10.32 0.67
CA ALA A 295 38.01 -9.81 -0.70
C ALA A 295 37.27 -8.46 -0.98
N GLY A 296 37.93 -7.58 -1.78
CA GLY A 296 37.27 -6.77 -2.84
C GLY A 296 37.76 -5.32 -3.10
N ASP A 297 38.46 -5.12 -4.25
CA ASP A 297 38.87 -3.91 -5.03
C ASP A 297 38.73 -2.45 -4.50
N ASN A 298 39.86 -1.74 -4.46
CA ASN A 298 40.09 -0.42 -3.82
C ASN A 298 40.36 0.79 -4.75
N ASP A 299 40.31 0.65 -6.08
CA ASP A 299 40.98 1.65 -6.97
C ASP A 299 40.19 2.95 -7.23
N VAL A 300 38.85 2.94 -7.22
CA VAL A 300 38.05 4.15 -7.49
C VAL A 300 38.02 5.12 -6.31
N ASN A 301 38.05 4.58 -5.08
CA ASN A 301 38.04 5.37 -3.84
C ASN A 301 39.35 6.14 -3.64
N ALA A 302 40.48 5.58 -4.11
CA ALA A 302 41.80 6.19 -3.95
C ALA A 302 42.02 7.43 -4.84
N LEU A 303 41.35 7.51 -5.99
CA LEU A 303 41.46 8.67 -6.90
C LEU A 303 40.66 9.87 -6.39
N TRP A 304 39.40 9.66 -6.01
CA TRP A 304 38.54 10.73 -5.49
C TRP A 304 39.13 11.39 -4.23
N MET A 305 39.70 10.57 -3.32
CA MET A 305 40.33 11.07 -2.09
C MET A 305 41.59 11.91 -2.32
N LYS A 306 42.27 11.78 -3.47
CA LYS A 306 43.40 12.65 -3.84
C LYS A 306 42.95 14.01 -4.36
N GLU A 307 41.73 14.11 -4.85
CA GLU A 307 41.14 15.31 -5.44
C GLU A 307 40.24 16.06 -4.45
N ALA A 308 39.80 15.41 -3.37
CA ALA A 308 38.90 15.96 -2.36
C ALA A 308 39.57 17.03 -1.48
N ASP A 309 38.83 18.09 -1.16
CA ASP A 309 39.26 19.19 -0.31
C ASP A 309 38.66 19.14 1.12
N GLN A 310 39.03 20.09 1.98
CA GLN A 310 38.56 20.16 3.36
C GLN A 310 37.03 20.36 3.47
N SER A 311 36.42 20.99 2.46
CA SER A 311 34.97 21.15 2.39
C SER A 311 34.29 19.82 2.05
N ASP A 312 34.84 19.03 1.14
CA ASP A 312 34.32 17.70 0.81
C ASP A 312 34.31 16.78 2.05
N PHE A 313 35.38 16.84 2.86
CA PHE A 313 35.45 16.12 4.13
C PHE A 313 34.43 16.62 5.17
N ALA A 314 34.19 17.93 5.27
CA ALA A 314 33.16 18.48 6.14
C ALA A 314 31.76 18.02 5.71
N GLN A 315 31.51 17.95 4.40
CA GLN A 315 30.26 17.43 3.85
C GLN A 315 30.09 15.92 4.11
N LEU A 316 31.13 15.12 4.02
CA LEU A 316 31.05 13.70 4.40
C LEU A 316 30.71 13.52 5.89
N ASN A 317 31.34 14.31 6.77
CA ASN A 317 31.05 14.26 8.20
C ASN A 317 29.60 14.64 8.50
N HIS A 318 29.08 15.68 7.86
CA HIS A 318 27.66 16.04 7.99
C HIS A 318 26.71 14.96 7.48
N PHE A 319 27.09 14.23 6.43
CA PHE A 319 26.33 13.07 5.98
C PHE A 319 26.33 11.96 7.03
N PHE A 320 27.48 11.65 7.64
CA PHE A 320 27.56 10.65 8.71
C PHE A 320 26.75 11.04 9.95
N ASP A 321 26.83 12.30 10.36
CA ASP A 321 26.01 12.86 11.45
C ASP A 321 24.53 12.73 11.14
N TYR A 322 24.11 13.10 9.92
CA TYR A 322 22.74 12.92 9.45
C TYR A 322 22.32 11.45 9.49
N LEU A 323 23.10 10.53 8.89
CA LEU A 323 22.78 9.11 8.94
C LEU A 323 22.67 8.61 10.40
N SER A 324 23.47 9.15 11.32
CA SER A 324 23.47 8.76 12.74
C SER A 324 22.16 9.02 13.48
N THR A 325 21.31 9.93 12.98
CA THR A 325 20.00 10.22 13.59
C THR A 325 18.97 9.12 13.38
N PHE A 326 19.21 8.22 12.41
CA PHE A 326 18.30 7.13 12.04
C PHE A 326 18.74 5.81 12.69
N ARG A 327 18.64 5.70 14.02
CA ARG A 327 18.96 4.46 14.75
C ARG A 327 17.71 3.59 14.91
N SER A 328 17.76 2.40 14.33
CA SER A 328 16.74 1.37 14.53
C SER A 328 16.91 0.66 15.88
N PRO A 329 15.81 0.31 16.58
CA PRO A 329 15.86 -0.37 17.87
C PRO A 329 16.07 -1.90 17.77
N PHE A 330 16.29 -2.46 16.57
CA PHE A 330 16.37 -3.90 16.34
C PHE A 330 17.80 -4.46 16.48
N VAL A 331 17.91 -5.76 16.78
CA VAL A 331 19.18 -6.40 17.19
C VAL A 331 20.00 -6.94 16.01
N HIS A 332 19.34 -7.38 14.93
CA HIS A 332 20.03 -7.92 13.76
C HIS A 332 20.29 -6.84 12.72
N MET A 333 21.49 -6.85 12.15
CA MET A 333 21.98 -5.80 11.25
C MET A 333 21.92 -6.16 9.76
N ARG A 334 21.13 -7.17 9.38
CA ARG A 334 20.97 -7.62 8.00
C ARG A 334 19.69 -7.07 7.38
N GLU A 335 19.78 -6.70 6.10
CA GLU A 335 18.69 -6.12 5.33
C GLU A 335 17.49 -7.07 5.27
N PHE A 336 16.33 -6.58 5.70
CA PHE A 336 15.04 -7.30 5.74
C PHE A 336 15.15 -8.78 6.15
N CYS A 337 15.96 -9.08 7.17
CA CYS A 337 16.14 -10.46 7.58
C CYS A 337 14.84 -11.03 8.19
N PRO A 338 14.55 -12.34 8.02
CA PRO A 338 13.30 -12.95 8.49
C PRO A 338 13.01 -12.72 9.97
N GLU A 339 14.06 -12.65 10.80
CA GLU A 339 13.96 -12.42 12.24
C GLU A 339 13.47 -11.01 12.56
N ASN A 340 14.00 -9.99 11.88
CA ASN A 340 13.57 -8.59 12.04
C ASN A 340 12.13 -8.43 11.56
N ILE A 341 11.78 -9.01 10.41
CA ILE A 341 10.42 -9.03 9.88
C ILE A 341 9.45 -9.69 10.87
N THR A 342 9.84 -10.79 11.49
CA THR A 342 9.03 -11.48 12.50
C THR A 342 8.83 -10.62 13.75
N CYS A 343 9.87 -9.93 14.22
CA CYS A 343 9.78 -8.98 15.32
C CYS A 343 8.81 -7.83 15.00
N TRP A 344 8.91 -7.26 13.79
CA TRP A 344 7.99 -6.22 13.31
C TRP A 344 6.56 -6.71 13.28
N ARG A 345 6.31 -7.83 12.61
CA ARG A 345 4.98 -8.45 12.56
C ARG A 345 4.39 -8.63 13.95
N ASN A 346 5.15 -9.17 14.89
CA ASN A 346 4.69 -9.37 16.27
C ASN A 346 4.38 -8.05 16.98
N HIS A 347 5.17 -7.00 16.75
CA HIS A 347 4.89 -5.67 17.28
C HIS A 347 3.60 -5.07 16.68
N LEU A 348 3.48 -5.09 15.35
CA LEU A 348 2.31 -4.58 14.62
C LEU A 348 1.02 -5.31 14.99
N LEU A 349 1.07 -6.63 15.12
CA LEU A 349 -0.11 -7.43 15.48
C LEU A 349 -0.57 -7.20 16.93
N LYS A 350 0.31 -6.74 17.84
CA LYS A 350 -0.11 -6.30 19.18
C LYS A 350 -1.02 -5.07 19.11
N GLU A 351 -0.83 -4.17 18.15
CA GLU A 351 -1.71 -3.01 17.98
C GLU A 351 -3.17 -3.42 17.68
N VAL A 352 -3.37 -4.50 16.92
CA VAL A 352 -4.71 -5.04 16.64
C VAL A 352 -5.40 -5.52 17.92
N ILE A 353 -4.64 -6.18 18.80
CA ILE A 353 -5.14 -6.69 20.09
C ILE A 353 -5.51 -5.54 21.00
N LEU A 354 -4.62 -4.56 21.16
CA LEU A 354 -4.86 -3.36 21.98
C LEU A 354 -6.06 -2.55 21.50
N ARG A 355 -6.29 -2.48 20.18
CA ARG A 355 -7.46 -1.80 19.60
C ARG A 355 -8.75 -2.64 19.66
N LYS A 356 -8.66 -3.97 19.77
CA LYS A 356 -9.81 -4.87 19.93
C LYS A 356 -10.48 -4.69 21.29
N ASP A 357 -9.71 -4.48 22.35
CA ASP A 357 -10.24 -4.33 23.71
C ASP A 357 -11.05 -3.03 23.90
N VAL A 358 -10.82 -2.01 23.08
CA VAL A 358 -11.55 -0.73 23.14
C VAL A 358 -12.93 -0.80 22.45
N ARG A 359 -13.20 -1.80 21.60
CA ARG A 359 -14.43 -1.84 20.76
C ARG A 359 -15.32 -3.07 20.92
N ARG A 360 -15.00 -4.04 21.79
CA ARG A 360 -15.92 -5.14 22.13
C ARG A 360 -17.29 -4.65 22.60
N THR A 361 -17.40 -3.40 23.07
CA THR A 361 -18.63 -2.74 23.51
C THR A 361 -19.49 -2.10 22.40
N LYS A 362 -19.10 -2.10 21.11
CA LYS A 362 -19.86 -1.40 20.05
C LYS A 362 -20.21 -2.17 18.77
N ILE A 363 -19.65 -3.36 18.53
CA ILE A 363 -19.73 -4.05 17.22
C ILE A 363 -20.87 -5.09 17.13
N GLN A 364 -21.74 -5.20 18.15
CA GLN A 364 -22.72 -6.30 18.20
C GLN A 364 -24.07 -6.06 17.48
N GLN A 365 -24.20 -5.05 16.61
CA GLN A 365 -25.50 -4.73 15.98
C GLN A 365 -25.52 -4.48 14.47
N ASP A 366 -24.42 -4.68 13.74
CA ASP A 366 -24.48 -4.59 12.28
C ASP A 366 -24.95 -5.93 11.68
N GLN A 367 -26.01 -5.84 10.88
CA GLN A 367 -26.78 -6.92 10.27
C GLN A 367 -25.87 -8.06 9.78
N GLN A 368 -25.85 -9.18 10.51
CA GLN A 368 -25.20 -10.39 10.05
C GLN A 368 -26.00 -10.92 8.85
N MET A 369 -25.55 -10.56 7.65
CA MET A 369 -25.91 -11.31 6.46
C MET A 369 -25.43 -12.76 6.67
N ASN A 370 -26.39 -13.69 6.80
CA ASN A 370 -26.16 -15.13 6.83
C ASN A 370 -25.72 -15.59 5.44
N VAL A 371 -24.46 -15.31 5.13
CA VAL A 371 -23.84 -15.56 3.84
C VAL A 371 -22.78 -16.62 4.00
N VAL A 372 -22.68 -17.52 3.03
CA VAL A 372 -21.63 -18.54 2.99
C VAL A 372 -20.28 -17.82 2.86
N ARG A 373 -19.48 -17.82 3.92
CA ARG A 373 -18.15 -17.20 3.94
C ARG A 373 -17.07 -18.22 3.68
N THR A 374 -16.00 -17.81 3.01
CA THR A 374 -14.86 -18.70 2.79
C THR A 374 -14.10 -18.93 4.10
N LYS A 375 -13.58 -20.16 4.30
CA LYS A 375 -12.81 -20.53 5.48
C LYS A 375 -11.36 -20.08 5.33
N VAL A 376 -10.82 -19.43 6.36
CA VAL A 376 -9.40 -19.07 6.44
C VAL A 376 -8.81 -19.42 7.81
N SER A 377 -7.48 -19.44 7.91
CA SER A 377 -6.80 -19.60 9.19
C SER A 377 -6.96 -18.36 10.07
N HIS A 378 -6.82 -18.53 11.39
CA HIS A 378 -6.90 -17.41 12.32
C HIS A 378 -5.81 -16.35 12.07
N GLY A 379 -4.61 -16.79 11.66
CA GLY A 379 -3.49 -15.91 11.33
C GLY A 379 -3.80 -14.99 10.14
N ILE A 380 -4.43 -15.53 9.09
CA ILE A 380 -4.87 -14.75 7.92
C ILE A 380 -5.89 -13.68 8.36
N LEU A 381 -6.90 -14.07 9.16
CA LEU A 381 -7.92 -13.13 9.61
C LEU A 381 -7.31 -11.99 10.45
N ILE A 382 -6.38 -12.29 11.35
CA ILE A 382 -5.70 -11.25 12.16
C ILE A 382 -4.90 -10.29 11.29
N ARG A 383 -4.20 -10.78 10.26
CA ARG A 383 -3.44 -9.93 9.32
C ARG A 383 -4.37 -9.06 8.49
N ALA A 384 -5.48 -9.61 7.99
CA ALA A 384 -6.50 -8.83 7.29
C ALA A 384 -7.09 -7.73 8.19
N GLU A 385 -7.31 -8.02 9.47
CA GLU A 385 -7.77 -7.04 10.48
C GLU A 385 -6.74 -5.94 10.73
N TYR A 386 -5.44 -6.26 10.68
CA TYR A 386 -4.39 -5.25 10.72
C TYR A 386 -4.50 -4.31 9.51
N ILE A 387 -4.59 -4.85 8.30
CA ILE A 387 -4.67 -4.06 7.06
C ILE A 387 -5.91 -3.14 7.08
N ALA A 388 -7.06 -3.70 7.45
CA ALA A 388 -8.33 -2.96 7.49
C ALA A 388 -8.36 -1.82 8.53
N ARG A 389 -7.55 -1.90 9.61
CA ARG A 389 -7.70 -0.99 10.76
C ARG A 389 -6.47 -0.16 11.05
N CYS A 390 -5.28 -0.74 10.97
CA CYS A 390 -4.05 -0.17 11.53
C CYS A 390 -3.09 0.34 10.45
N TRP A 391 -3.07 -0.28 9.28
CA TRP A 391 -2.13 0.07 8.20
C TRP A 391 -2.09 1.59 7.89
N SER A 392 -0.88 2.16 7.90
CA SER A 392 -0.63 3.56 7.56
C SER A 392 -0.33 3.68 6.07
N TYR A 393 -1.37 3.79 5.25
CA TYR A 393 -1.26 3.84 3.80
C TYR A 393 -0.79 5.22 3.28
N PRO A 394 -0.07 5.29 2.14
CA PRO A 394 0.26 6.54 1.46
C PRO A 394 -0.93 7.04 0.64
N THR A 395 -1.05 8.35 0.48
CA THR A 395 -2.09 9.00 -0.34
C THR A 395 -1.45 9.96 -1.34
N TYR A 396 -1.94 9.94 -2.57
CA TYR A 396 -1.42 10.69 -3.71
C TYR A 396 -2.48 11.61 -4.29
N VAL A 397 -2.06 12.57 -5.12
CA VAL A 397 -2.95 13.47 -5.89
C VAL A 397 -3.81 12.66 -6.85
N ALA A 398 -3.27 11.59 -7.44
CA ALA A 398 -4.04 10.69 -8.31
C ALA A 398 -5.26 10.07 -7.59
N ASP A 399 -5.24 9.94 -6.26
CA ASP A 399 -6.36 9.40 -5.49
C ASP A 399 -7.54 10.38 -5.38
N GLU A 400 -7.38 11.65 -5.78
CA GLU A 400 -8.48 12.64 -5.79
C GLU A 400 -9.54 12.34 -6.85
N GLY A 401 -9.20 11.54 -7.88
CA GLY A 401 -10.16 11.06 -8.87
C GLY A 401 -11.10 9.97 -8.35
N LEU A 402 -10.85 9.41 -7.16
CA LEU A 402 -11.66 8.37 -6.53
C LEU A 402 -12.85 8.98 -5.77
N LEU A 403 -13.91 8.19 -5.61
CA LEU A 403 -15.06 8.58 -4.78
C LEU A 403 -14.59 8.82 -3.34
N ALA A 404 -14.81 10.03 -2.82
CA ALA A 404 -14.37 10.48 -1.49
C ALA A 404 -15.20 9.86 -0.35
N MET A 405 -15.25 8.54 -0.29
CA MET A 405 -15.97 7.75 0.69
C MET A 405 -15.09 6.62 1.20
N ASN A 406 -15.20 6.34 2.50
CA ASN A 406 -14.46 5.28 3.16
C ASN A 406 -15.44 4.17 3.56
N LEU A 407 -15.38 3.03 2.86
CA LEU A 407 -16.28 1.89 3.04
C LEU A 407 -16.06 1.20 4.39
N LYS A 408 -14.82 1.23 4.93
CA LYS A 408 -14.44 0.61 6.21
C LYS A 408 -14.86 -0.86 6.29
N LEU A 409 -14.61 -1.61 5.21
CA LEU A 409 -14.97 -3.01 5.12
C LEU A 409 -14.27 -3.82 6.22
N CYS A 410 -14.98 -4.80 6.77
CA CYS A 410 -14.46 -5.65 7.83
C CYS A 410 -14.12 -7.04 7.28
N PRO A 411 -12.91 -7.58 7.53
CA PRO A 411 -12.53 -8.90 7.02
C PRO A 411 -13.53 -10.02 7.37
N SER A 412 -14.15 -9.92 8.55
CA SER A 412 -15.15 -10.87 9.04
C SER A 412 -16.41 -10.94 8.19
N GLU A 413 -16.70 -9.94 7.35
CA GLU A 413 -17.84 -9.94 6.43
C GLU A 413 -17.59 -10.88 5.23
N PHE A 414 -16.32 -11.11 4.88
CA PHE A 414 -15.89 -11.86 3.70
C PHE A 414 -15.49 -13.31 4.03
N VAL A 415 -14.81 -13.50 5.16
CA VAL A 415 -14.23 -14.79 5.57
C VAL A 415 -14.55 -15.14 7.02
N HIS A 416 -14.48 -16.42 7.36
CA HIS A 416 -14.61 -16.89 8.73
C HIS A 416 -13.49 -17.86 9.12
N VAL A 417 -13.21 -17.95 10.43
CA VAL A 417 -12.19 -18.86 10.95
C VAL A 417 -12.70 -20.29 10.87
N ALA A 418 -11.90 -21.20 10.31
CA ALA A 418 -12.17 -22.63 10.43
C ALA A 418 -12.18 -23.02 11.92
N THR A 419 -13.32 -23.41 12.46
CA THR A 419 -13.38 -24.04 13.79
C THR A 419 -12.61 -25.36 13.71
N THR A 420 -11.49 -25.44 14.43
CA THR A 420 -10.86 -26.72 14.75
C THR A 420 -11.94 -27.60 15.37
N PRO A 421 -12.17 -28.85 14.90
CA PRO A 421 -13.04 -29.76 15.63
C PRO A 421 -12.42 -29.93 17.01
N GLY A 422 -13.05 -29.32 18.02
CA GLY A 422 -12.65 -29.47 19.40
C GLY A 422 -12.72 -30.95 19.75
N ILE A 423 -11.61 -31.45 20.30
CA ILE A 423 -11.61 -32.64 21.13
C ILE A 423 -12.84 -32.54 22.03
N ALA A 424 -13.77 -33.47 21.87
CA ALA A 424 -14.96 -33.56 22.71
C ALA A 424 -14.49 -33.45 24.16
N ALA A 425 -14.95 -32.41 24.85
CA ALA A 425 -14.81 -32.34 26.29
C ALA A 425 -15.48 -33.60 26.83
N SER A 426 -14.67 -34.59 27.19
CA SER A 426 -15.11 -35.74 27.96
C SER A 426 -15.62 -35.19 29.27
N THR A 427 -16.95 -35.10 29.39
CA THR A 427 -17.64 -34.99 30.66
C THR A 427 -17.01 -35.99 31.63
N PRO A 428 -16.52 -35.57 32.80
CA PRO A 428 -16.12 -36.53 33.82
C PRO A 428 -17.38 -37.27 34.25
N ARG A 429 -17.43 -38.59 33.99
CA ARG A 429 -18.40 -39.47 34.64
C ARG A 429 -18.08 -39.46 36.12
N ILE A 430 -19.03 -38.96 36.90
CA ILE A 430 -19.15 -39.28 38.31
C ILE A 430 -19.63 -40.73 38.36
N GLU A 431 -18.75 -41.65 38.73
CA GLU A 431 -19.04 -42.82 39.57
C GLU A 431 -17.86 -43.03 40.52
#